data_AF-A0A1G0SV62-F1
#
_entry.id   AF-A0A1G0SV62-F1
#
_cell.length_a   1.000
_cell.length_b   1.000
_cell.length_c   1.000
_cell.angle_alpha   90.00
_cell.angle_beta   90.00
_cell.angle_gamma   90.00
#
_symmetry.space_group_name_H-M   'P 1'
#
loop_
_entity.id
_entity.type
_entity.pdbx_description
1 polymer ?
#
loop_
_entity_poly.entity_id
_entity_poly.type
_entity_poly.pdbx_seq_one_letter_code
_entity_poly.pdbx_strand_id
1 'polypeptide(L)'
;MNTRFGTYEAFRIIVPGAYAALMLALFHWSFLERWLGSAGSPGQHVALFVFFALSAGITMYARETPKRRRAFAENQPSLHVQHLARSMKGAEPLSDDDARRLYFYLLNMHIPPFMHDKVFFFGTVYHIIVHLRRTTFWFGVVAAASLLIHLASGGVLGDVRGLVLFTVASWLVYVLNVRYNKADRNMQENYQDQILWLEMNRSLVEKLLRDRRTFLKVVE
;
A
#
# COMPACT_ATOMS: atom_id res chain seq x y z
N MET A 1 -1.37 -15.61 19.66
CA MET A 1 -1.22 -14.34 18.93
C MET A 1 -0.84 -14.53 17.44
N ASN A 2 -0.90 -15.74 16.86
CA ASN A 2 -0.30 -16.04 15.54
C ASN A 2 -1.25 -15.96 14.34
N THR A 3 -2.55 -15.77 14.55
CA THR A 3 -3.56 -15.81 13.48
C THR A 3 -3.78 -14.49 12.75
N ARG A 4 -3.12 -13.38 13.14
CA ARG A 4 -3.39 -12.05 12.54
C ARG A 4 -2.41 -11.64 11.45
N PHE A 5 -1.12 -11.93 11.61
CA PHE A 5 -0.10 -11.51 10.65
C PHE A 5 -0.28 -12.16 9.28
N GLY A 6 -0.38 -13.50 9.22
CA GLY A 6 -0.57 -14.23 7.96
C GLY A 6 -1.84 -13.81 7.21
N THR A 7 -2.91 -13.50 7.94
CA THR A 7 -4.16 -12.99 7.34
C THR A 7 -3.97 -11.58 6.76
N TYR A 8 -3.26 -10.68 7.44
CA TYR A 8 -2.98 -9.35 6.90
C TYR A 8 -2.12 -9.41 5.63
N GLU A 9 -1.08 -10.26 5.62
CA GLU A 9 -0.24 -10.44 4.42
C GLU A 9 -1.03 -11.08 3.27
N ALA A 10 -1.88 -12.08 3.55
CA ALA A 10 -2.77 -12.67 2.55
C ALA A 10 -3.70 -11.61 1.93
N PHE A 11 -4.29 -10.72 2.74
CA PHE A 11 -5.16 -9.64 2.22
C PHE A 11 -4.41 -8.64 1.34
N ARG A 12 -3.13 -8.36 1.62
CA ARG A 12 -2.30 -7.48 0.78
C ARG A 12 -2.04 -8.05 -0.61
N ILE A 13 -2.17 -9.37 -0.78
CA ILE A 13 -2.03 -10.06 -2.06
C ILE A 13 -3.39 -10.22 -2.73
N ILE A 14 -4.36 -10.81 -2.02
CA ILE A 14 -5.65 -11.24 -2.58
C ILE A 14 -6.48 -10.03 -3.03
N VAL A 15 -6.59 -8.98 -2.20
CA VAL A 15 -7.50 -7.86 -2.50
C VAL A 15 -7.03 -7.03 -3.71
N PRO A 16 -5.76 -6.57 -3.79
CA PRO A 16 -5.29 -5.85 -4.97
C PRO A 16 -5.31 -6.71 -6.24
N GLY A 17 -4.98 -8.00 -6.10
CA GLY A 17 -5.02 -8.97 -7.19
C GLY A 17 -6.42 -9.17 -7.76
N ALA A 18 -7.41 -9.46 -6.90
CA ALA A 18 -8.80 -9.62 -7.30
C ALA A 18 -9.37 -8.34 -7.92
N TYR A 19 -9.00 -7.17 -7.38
CA TYR A 19 -9.41 -5.88 -7.96
C TYR A 19 -8.83 -5.68 -9.37
N ALA A 20 -7.57 -6.02 -9.59
CA ALA A 20 -6.94 -5.94 -10.91
C ALA A 20 -7.60 -6.89 -11.92
N ALA A 21 -7.88 -8.13 -11.51
CA ALA A 21 -8.60 -9.10 -12.34
C ALA A 21 -10.01 -8.62 -12.68
N LEU A 22 -10.71 -8.00 -11.73
CA LEU A 22 -12.03 -7.40 -11.96
C LEU A 22 -11.95 -6.25 -12.97
N MET A 23 -10.99 -5.33 -12.81
CA MET A 23 -10.78 -4.23 -13.76
C MET A 23 -10.48 -4.74 -15.17
N LEU A 24 -9.69 -5.82 -15.29
CA LEU A 24 -9.40 -6.47 -16.56
C LEU A 24 -10.65 -7.10 -17.19
N ALA A 25 -11.47 -7.82 -16.40
CA ALA A 25 -12.71 -8.41 -16.88
C ALA A 25 -13.72 -7.35 -17.35
N LEU A 26 -13.88 -6.28 -16.58
CA LEU A 26 -14.73 -5.14 -16.94
C LEU A 26 -14.22 -4.45 -18.21
N PHE A 27 -12.91 -4.23 -18.32
CA PHE A 27 -12.31 -3.67 -19.53
C PHE A 27 -12.55 -4.58 -20.75
N HIS A 28 -12.39 -5.90 -20.56
CA HIS A 28 -12.65 -6.88 -21.61
C HIS A 28 -14.09 -6.80 -22.13
N TRP A 29 -15.08 -6.90 -21.25
CA TRP A 29 -16.51 -6.80 -21.64
C TRP A 29 -16.87 -5.42 -22.20
N SER A 30 -16.21 -4.35 -21.75
CA SER A 30 -16.50 -3.00 -22.22
C SER A 30 -15.98 -2.70 -23.63
N PHE A 31 -14.94 -3.40 -24.08
CA PHE A 31 -14.22 -3.08 -25.32
C PHE A 31 -13.58 -4.28 -26.03
N LEU A 32 -12.74 -5.08 -25.34
CA LEU A 32 -11.93 -6.12 -26.00
C LEU A 32 -12.74 -7.31 -26.52
N GLU A 33 -13.88 -7.63 -25.92
CA GLU A 33 -14.74 -8.74 -26.35
C GLU A 33 -15.12 -8.64 -27.84
N ARG A 34 -15.22 -7.41 -28.37
CA ARG A 34 -15.52 -7.16 -29.78
C ARG A 34 -14.40 -7.57 -30.73
N TRP A 35 -13.16 -7.63 -30.23
CA TRP A 35 -11.96 -7.93 -31.01
C TRP A 35 -11.47 -9.35 -30.76
N LEU A 36 -11.54 -9.81 -29.51
CA LEU A 36 -11.04 -11.11 -29.08
C LEU A 36 -12.13 -12.20 -29.03
N GLY A 37 -13.40 -11.80 -29.07
CA GLY A 37 -14.54 -12.71 -28.90
C GLY A 37 -14.70 -13.19 -27.45
N SER A 38 -15.85 -13.81 -27.19
CA SER A 38 -16.08 -14.61 -25.99
C SER A 38 -15.70 -16.05 -26.31
N ALA A 39 -14.48 -16.44 -25.94
CA ALA A 39 -13.97 -17.79 -26.17
C ALA A 39 -13.69 -18.46 -24.82
N GLY A 40 -14.60 -19.33 -24.38
CA GLY A 40 -14.37 -20.16 -23.21
C GLY A 40 -15.64 -20.59 -22.49
N SER A 41 -15.55 -21.72 -21.80
CA SER A 41 -16.57 -22.14 -20.85
C SER A 41 -16.53 -21.24 -19.58
N PRO A 42 -17.63 -21.13 -18.82
CA PRO A 42 -17.63 -20.42 -17.55
C PRO A 42 -16.51 -20.87 -16.59
N GLY A 43 -16.18 -22.16 -16.58
CA GLY A 43 -15.08 -22.70 -15.77
C GLY A 43 -13.71 -22.15 -16.17
N GLN A 44 -13.47 -21.95 -17.48
CA GLN A 44 -12.23 -21.34 -17.97
C GLN A 44 -12.13 -19.86 -17.57
N HIS A 45 -13.24 -19.10 -17.60
CA HIS A 45 -13.25 -17.72 -17.13
C HIS A 45 -12.93 -17.61 -15.63
N VAL A 46 -13.49 -18.50 -14.81
CA VAL A 46 -13.17 -18.55 -13.36
C VAL A 46 -11.70 -18.89 -13.14
N ALA A 47 -11.17 -19.90 -13.84
CA ALA A 47 -9.77 -20.28 -13.73
C ALA A 47 -8.82 -19.14 -14.14
N LEU A 48 -9.11 -18.45 -15.25
CA LEU A 48 -8.36 -17.28 -15.68
C LEU A 48 -8.44 -16.13 -14.68
N PHE A 49 -9.63 -15.85 -14.14
CA PHE A 49 -9.81 -14.82 -13.11
C PHE A 49 -8.95 -15.11 -11.89
N VAL A 50 -9.00 -16.34 -11.36
CA VAL A 50 -8.19 -16.75 -10.19
C VAL A 50 -6.70 -16.65 -10.50
N PHE A 51 -6.27 -17.14 -11.66
CA PHE A 51 -4.88 -17.08 -12.08
C PHE A 51 -4.37 -15.64 -12.20
N PHE A 52 -5.12 -14.76 -12.88
CA PHE A 52 -4.79 -13.33 -12.99
C PHE A 52 -4.83 -12.62 -11.63
N ALA A 53 -5.80 -12.93 -10.78
CA ALA A 53 -5.90 -12.33 -9.46
C ALA A 53 -4.68 -12.67 -8.60
N LEU A 54 -4.29 -13.95 -8.55
CA LEU A 54 -3.13 -14.38 -7.76
C LEU A 54 -1.82 -13.84 -8.33
N SER A 55 -1.60 -13.96 -9.65
CA SER A 55 -0.37 -13.48 -10.29
C SER A 55 -0.21 -11.96 -10.18
N ALA A 56 -1.28 -11.19 -10.41
CA ALA A 56 -1.26 -9.74 -10.24
C ALA A 56 -1.04 -9.35 -8.77
N GLY A 57 -1.73 -10.01 -7.84
CA GLY A 57 -1.59 -9.78 -6.40
C GLY A 57 -0.15 -10.00 -5.92
N ILE A 58 0.46 -11.14 -6.28
CA ILE A 58 1.85 -11.45 -5.93
C ILE A 58 2.81 -10.44 -6.57
N THR A 59 2.58 -10.06 -7.83
CA THR A 59 3.43 -9.08 -8.52
C THR A 59 3.37 -7.71 -7.87
N MET A 60 2.18 -7.26 -7.46
CA MET A 60 1.98 -6.00 -6.74
C MET A 60 2.62 -6.04 -5.35
N TYR A 61 2.51 -7.17 -4.66
CA TYR A 61 3.13 -7.39 -3.35
C TYR A 61 4.67 -7.39 -3.43
N ALA A 62 5.25 -8.06 -4.43
CA ALA A 62 6.69 -8.10 -4.63
C ALA A 62 7.29 -6.73 -5.04
N ARG A 63 6.51 -5.90 -5.75
CA ARG A 63 6.91 -4.53 -6.10
C ARG A 63 6.64 -3.56 -4.95
N GLU A 64 7.41 -3.69 -3.88
CA GLU A 64 7.37 -2.74 -2.78
C GLU A 64 8.03 -1.41 -3.21
N THR A 65 7.22 -0.48 -3.73
CA THR A 65 7.71 0.87 -4.07
C THR A 65 7.98 1.65 -2.77
N PRO A 66 9.22 2.11 -2.51
CA PRO A 66 9.51 2.89 -1.32
C PRO A 66 8.66 4.16 -1.27
N LYS A 67 8.19 4.51 -0.08
CA LYS A 67 7.32 5.68 0.14
C LYS A 67 8.08 6.96 -0.20
N ARG A 68 7.87 7.49 -1.41
CA ARG A 68 8.54 8.74 -1.88
C ARG A 68 7.92 10.04 -1.36
N ARG A 69 6.79 9.98 -0.65
CA ARG A 69 6.10 11.18 -0.15
C ARG A 69 6.80 11.75 1.08
N ARG A 70 7.20 13.02 1.00
CA ARG A 70 7.90 13.78 2.04
C ARG A 70 7.23 13.69 3.42
N ALA A 71 5.90 13.77 3.47
CA ALA A 71 5.14 13.66 4.71
C ALA A 71 5.25 12.29 5.43
N PHE A 72 5.66 11.23 4.72
CA PHE A 72 5.97 9.93 5.30
C PHE A 72 7.47 9.72 5.53
N ALA A 73 8.33 10.60 5.00
CA ALA A 73 9.77 10.59 5.26
C ALA A 73 10.11 11.40 6.52
N GLU A 74 9.46 12.54 6.72
CA GLU A 74 9.75 13.48 7.81
C GLU A 74 9.05 13.14 9.13
N ASN A 75 8.01 12.29 9.12
CA ASN A 75 7.21 11.96 10.30
C ASN A 75 7.31 10.47 10.67
N GLN A 76 8.51 9.88 10.55
CA GLN A 76 8.74 8.50 10.92
C GLN A 76 9.14 8.38 12.40
N PRO A 77 8.58 7.43 13.16
CA PRO A 77 9.01 7.17 14.54
C PRO A 77 10.52 6.89 14.67
N SER A 78 11.11 6.17 13.71
CA SER A 78 12.55 5.93 13.65
C SER A 78 13.36 7.23 13.48
N LEU A 79 12.84 8.19 12.70
CA LEU A 79 13.48 9.49 12.53
C LEU A 79 13.42 10.29 13.84
N HIS A 80 12.31 10.21 14.59
CA HIS A 80 12.20 10.82 15.91
C HIS A 80 13.25 10.26 16.88
N VAL A 81 13.46 8.94 16.92
CA VAL A 81 14.52 8.31 17.72
C VAL A 81 15.91 8.82 17.30
N GLN A 82 16.16 8.97 16.00
CA GLN A 82 17.41 9.53 15.49
C GLN A 82 17.62 10.99 15.93
N HIS A 83 16.59 11.83 15.86
CA HIS A 83 16.64 13.21 16.33
C HIS A 83 16.88 13.31 17.83
N LEU A 84 16.22 12.46 18.62
CA LEU A 84 16.44 12.38 20.06
C LEU A 84 17.91 12.04 20.37
N ALA A 85 18.47 11.03 19.70
CA ALA A 85 19.87 10.65 19.87
C ALA A 85 20.84 11.79 19.55
N ARG A 86 20.61 12.54 18.46
CA ARG A 86 21.42 13.71 18.09
C ARG A 86 21.33 14.85 19.12
N SER A 87 20.21 14.96 19.83
CA SER A 87 20.01 15.99 20.86
C SER A 87 20.67 15.65 22.20
N MET A 88 21.02 14.38 22.43
CA MET A 88 21.60 13.91 23.68
C MET A 88 23.11 14.15 23.74
N LYS A 89 23.57 14.84 24.78
CA LYS A 89 25.02 14.94 25.07
C LYS A 89 25.57 13.56 25.45
N GLY A 90 26.58 13.10 24.71
CA GLY A 90 27.28 11.83 24.96
C GLY A 90 26.69 10.60 24.26
N ALA A 91 25.62 10.74 23.48
CA ALA A 91 25.15 9.67 22.60
C ALA A 91 25.85 9.78 21.23
N GLU A 92 26.39 8.67 20.70
CA GLU A 92 26.88 8.68 19.30
C GLU A 92 25.66 8.80 18.35
N PRO A 93 25.81 9.50 17.22
CA PRO A 93 24.74 9.63 16.24
C PRO A 93 24.31 8.27 15.67
N LEU A 94 23.00 8.06 15.47
CA LEU A 94 22.48 6.85 14.83
C LEU A 94 22.42 7.00 13.31
N SER A 95 22.84 5.93 12.62
CA SER A 95 22.51 5.72 11.21
C SER A 95 21.01 5.48 11.02
N ASP A 96 20.52 5.65 9.81
CA ASP A 96 19.09 5.43 9.49
C ASP A 96 18.66 3.98 9.76
N ASP A 97 19.52 3.00 9.45
CA ASP A 97 19.21 1.59 9.65
C ASP A 97 19.24 1.20 11.14
N ASP A 98 20.17 1.73 11.93
CA ASP A 98 20.20 1.50 13.37
C ASP A 98 18.98 2.12 14.05
N ALA A 99 18.58 3.32 13.62
CA ALA A 99 17.39 3.98 14.14
C ALA A 99 16.12 3.17 13.85
N ARG A 100 16.02 2.54 12.68
CA ARG A 100 14.93 1.61 12.35
C ARG A 100 14.98 0.36 13.21
N ARG A 101 16.14 -0.29 13.36
CA ARG A 101 16.31 -1.50 14.19
C ARG A 101 15.92 -1.23 15.64
N LEU A 102 16.41 -0.13 16.22
CA LEU A 102 16.07 0.27 17.59
C LEU A 102 14.59 0.60 17.73
N TYR A 103 14.00 1.29 16.76
CA TYR A 103 12.57 1.53 16.75
C TYR A 103 11.75 0.24 16.71
N PHE A 104 12.11 -0.73 15.85
CA PHE A 104 11.43 -2.02 15.81
C PHE A 104 11.62 -2.83 17.10
N TYR A 105 12.77 -2.71 17.74
CA TYR A 105 12.99 -3.31 19.06
C TYR A 105 12.07 -2.69 20.12
N LEU A 106 11.98 -1.36 20.16
CA LEU A 106 11.07 -0.62 21.04
C LEU A 106 9.61 -1.01 20.79
N LEU A 107 9.22 -1.07 19.52
CA LEU A 107 7.90 -1.53 19.09
C LEU A 107 7.64 -2.94 19.65
N ASN A 108 8.45 -3.93 19.26
CA ASN A 108 8.19 -5.32 19.59
C ASN A 108 8.25 -5.65 21.09
N MET A 109 9.07 -4.96 21.88
CA MET A 109 9.32 -5.32 23.28
C MET A 109 8.65 -4.42 24.30
N HIS A 110 8.35 -3.16 23.95
CA HIS A 110 7.89 -2.16 24.92
C HIS A 110 6.54 -1.53 24.54
N ILE A 111 6.19 -1.47 23.26
CA ILE A 111 4.91 -0.91 22.83
C ILE A 111 3.78 -1.94 23.07
N PRO A 112 2.63 -1.53 23.65
CA PRO A 112 1.53 -2.44 23.90
C PRO A 112 0.99 -3.15 22.63
N PRO A 113 0.59 -4.43 22.71
CA PRO A 113 0.13 -5.20 21.55
C PRO A 113 -1.03 -4.59 20.76
N PHE A 114 -1.94 -3.85 21.42
CA PHE A 114 -3.07 -3.22 20.73
C PHE A 114 -2.63 -2.14 19.73
N MET A 115 -1.50 -1.46 19.97
CA MET A 115 -0.93 -0.50 19.02
C MET A 115 -0.35 -1.24 17.81
N HIS A 116 0.19 -2.45 17.98
CA HIS A 116 0.67 -3.27 16.87
C HIS A 116 -0.47 -3.67 15.94
N ASP A 117 -1.60 -4.11 16.49
CA ASP A 117 -2.79 -4.43 15.69
C ASP A 117 -3.25 -3.22 14.86
N LYS A 118 -3.25 -2.02 15.47
CA LYS A 118 -3.57 -0.75 14.79
C LYS A 118 -2.60 -0.47 13.64
N VAL A 119 -1.29 -0.66 13.87
CA VAL A 119 -0.22 -0.51 12.85
C VAL A 119 -0.40 -1.48 11.69
N PHE A 120 -0.58 -2.77 11.98
CA PHE A 120 -0.73 -3.77 10.94
C PHE A 120 -2.01 -3.56 10.14
N PHE A 121 -3.13 -3.26 10.80
CA PHE A 121 -4.41 -3.01 10.15
C PHE A 121 -4.35 -1.81 9.21
N PHE A 122 -3.96 -0.63 9.70
CA PHE A 122 -3.91 0.57 8.85
C PHE A 122 -2.81 0.50 7.80
N GLY A 123 -1.69 -0.16 8.09
CA GLY A 123 -0.66 -0.47 7.09
C GLY A 123 -1.20 -1.31 5.93
N THR A 124 -1.99 -2.34 6.24
CA THR A 124 -2.65 -3.19 5.23
C THR A 124 -3.70 -2.43 4.43
N VAL A 125 -4.57 -1.66 5.08
CA VAL A 125 -5.57 -0.82 4.39
C VAL A 125 -4.90 0.18 3.46
N TYR A 126 -3.84 0.85 3.93
CA TYR A 126 -3.05 1.77 3.13
C TYR A 126 -2.44 1.08 1.90
N HIS A 127 -1.80 -0.07 2.10
CA HIS A 127 -1.20 -0.85 1.00
C HIS A 127 -2.24 -1.18 -0.08
N ILE A 128 -3.41 -1.68 0.34
CA ILE A 128 -4.51 -2.03 -0.56
C ILE A 128 -4.97 -0.79 -1.34
N ILE A 129 -5.27 0.33 -0.66
CA ILE A 129 -5.78 1.55 -1.28
C ILE A 129 -4.79 2.13 -2.31
N VAL A 130 -3.49 2.11 -2.01
CA VAL A 130 -2.46 2.60 -2.95
C VAL A 130 -2.45 1.78 -4.24
N HIS A 131 -2.51 0.45 -4.14
CA HIS A 131 -2.56 -0.41 -5.33
C HIS A 131 -3.87 -0.26 -6.09
N LEU A 132 -5.02 -0.19 -5.40
CA LEU A 132 -6.31 0.10 -6.03
C LEU A 132 -6.27 1.41 -6.81
N ARG A 133 -5.72 2.48 -6.23
CA ARG A 133 -5.56 3.78 -6.89
C ARG A 133 -4.69 3.66 -8.14
N ARG A 134 -3.54 2.98 -8.04
CA ARG A 134 -2.61 2.78 -9.16
C ARG A 134 -3.23 1.96 -10.29
N THR A 135 -3.86 0.84 -9.96
CA THR A 135 -4.57 -0.02 -10.92
C THR A 135 -5.66 0.78 -11.62
N THR A 136 -6.51 1.47 -10.87
CA THR A 136 -7.59 2.29 -11.43
C THR A 136 -7.06 3.39 -12.35
N PHE A 137 -5.97 4.06 -11.97
CA PHE A 137 -5.32 5.06 -12.81
C PHE A 137 -4.88 4.48 -14.15
N TRP A 138 -4.14 3.37 -14.15
CA TRP A 138 -3.63 2.78 -15.39
C TRP A 138 -4.75 2.23 -16.28
N PHE A 139 -5.77 1.61 -15.71
CA PHE A 139 -6.96 1.20 -16.48
C PHE A 139 -7.72 2.41 -17.04
N GLY A 140 -7.84 3.50 -16.29
CA GLY A 140 -8.43 4.75 -16.78
C GLY A 140 -7.66 5.37 -17.94
N VAL A 141 -6.32 5.35 -17.89
CA VAL A 141 -5.44 5.81 -18.98
C VAL A 141 -5.59 4.91 -20.22
N VAL A 142 -5.52 3.59 -20.05
CA VAL A 142 -5.67 2.63 -21.16
C VAL A 142 -7.06 2.78 -21.80
N ALA A 143 -8.12 2.88 -21.00
CA ALA A 143 -9.47 3.04 -21.51
C ALA A 143 -9.68 4.37 -22.27
N ALA A 144 -9.11 5.47 -21.76
CA ALA A 144 -9.11 6.74 -22.47
C ALA A 144 -8.34 6.67 -23.80
N ALA A 145 -7.18 6.00 -23.81
CA ALA A 145 -6.42 5.78 -25.04
C ALA A 145 -7.20 4.92 -26.05
N SER A 146 -7.85 3.85 -25.60
CA SER A 146 -8.71 3.01 -26.45
C SER A 146 -9.90 3.79 -27.04
N LEU A 147 -10.52 4.69 -26.26
CA LEU A 147 -11.57 5.59 -26.77
C LEU A 147 -11.04 6.52 -27.86
N LEU A 148 -9.88 7.14 -27.63
CA LEU A 148 -9.27 8.04 -28.60
C LEU A 148 -8.92 7.32 -29.90
N ILE A 149 -8.36 6.11 -29.82
CA ILE A 149 -8.04 5.28 -30.99
C ILE A 149 -9.33 4.91 -31.75
N HIS A 150 -10.37 4.47 -31.04
CA HIS A 150 -11.66 4.14 -31.67
C HIS A 150 -12.26 5.33 -32.43
N LEU A 151 -12.29 6.50 -31.81
CA LEU A 151 -12.81 7.72 -32.44
C LEU A 151 -11.93 8.17 -33.62
N ALA A 152 -10.61 8.09 -33.49
CA ALA A 152 -9.68 8.43 -34.57
C ALA A 152 -9.81 7.49 -35.78
N SER A 153 -10.21 6.22 -35.56
CA SER A 153 -10.47 5.25 -36.63
C SER A 153 -11.83 5.44 -37.33
N GLY A 154 -12.60 6.49 -37.00
CA GLY A 154 -13.92 6.75 -37.56
C GLY A 154 -15.05 5.98 -36.89
N GLY A 155 -14.78 5.36 -35.73
CA GLY A 155 -15.78 4.61 -34.97
C GLY A 155 -16.85 5.51 -34.33
N VAL A 156 -18.08 4.99 -34.24
CA VAL A 156 -19.20 5.73 -33.64
C VAL A 156 -19.20 5.55 -32.12
N LEU A 157 -19.51 6.62 -31.38
CA LEU A 157 -19.58 6.63 -29.91
C LEU A 157 -20.62 5.63 -29.35
N GLY A 158 -21.71 5.42 -30.10
CA GLY A 158 -22.76 4.46 -29.75
C GLY A 158 -22.25 3.03 -29.59
N ASP A 159 -21.20 2.68 -30.33
CA ASP A 159 -20.65 1.34 -30.34
C ASP A 159 -19.77 1.07 -29.10
N VAL A 160 -19.26 2.12 -28.46
CA VAL A 160 -18.32 2.05 -27.33
C VAL A 160 -18.91 2.59 -26.04
N ARG A 161 -20.24 2.58 -25.89
CA ARG A 161 -20.94 3.01 -24.66
C ARG A 161 -20.39 2.32 -23.40
N GLY A 162 -20.13 1.02 -23.47
CA GLY A 162 -19.52 0.27 -22.37
C GLY A 162 -18.16 0.82 -21.96
N LEU A 163 -17.28 1.08 -22.93
CA LEU A 163 -15.96 1.65 -22.69
C LEU A 163 -16.03 3.09 -22.14
N VAL A 164 -16.98 3.91 -22.61
CA VAL A 164 -17.22 5.26 -22.06
C VAL A 164 -17.60 5.17 -20.58
N LEU A 165 -18.57 4.32 -20.24
CA LEU A 165 -18.99 4.13 -18.85
C LEU A 165 -17.86 3.60 -17.98
N PHE A 166 -17.10 2.61 -18.46
CA PHE A 166 -15.93 2.08 -17.77
C PHE A 166 -14.87 3.17 -17.52
N THR A 167 -14.60 4.01 -18.52
CA THR A 167 -13.64 5.11 -18.41
C THR A 167 -14.08 6.13 -17.36
N VAL A 168 -15.33 6.59 -17.42
CA VAL A 168 -15.89 7.56 -16.46
C VAL A 168 -15.88 6.97 -15.04
N ALA A 169 -16.32 5.72 -14.87
CA ALA A 169 -16.33 5.05 -13.58
C ALA A 169 -14.91 4.89 -13.01
N SER A 170 -13.94 4.50 -13.84
CA SER A 170 -12.53 4.39 -13.43
C SER A 170 -11.98 5.73 -12.93
N TRP A 171 -12.20 6.81 -13.69
CA TRP A 171 -11.76 8.14 -13.26
C TRP A 171 -12.47 8.62 -12.00
N LEU A 172 -13.77 8.36 -11.86
CA LEU A 172 -14.52 8.69 -10.65
C LEU A 172 -13.94 7.96 -9.44
N VAL A 173 -13.73 6.64 -9.52
CA VAL A 173 -13.12 5.84 -8.45
C VAL A 173 -11.73 6.35 -8.11
N TYR A 174 -10.91 6.68 -9.12
CA TYR A 174 -9.58 7.26 -8.90
C TYR A 174 -9.66 8.60 -8.16
N VAL A 175 -10.47 9.55 -8.64
CA VAL A 175 -10.63 10.88 -8.04
C VAL A 175 -11.15 10.78 -6.61
N LEU A 176 -12.14 9.93 -6.34
CA LEU A 176 -12.66 9.70 -4.99
C LEU A 176 -11.57 9.16 -4.06
N ASN A 177 -10.79 8.18 -4.51
CA ASN A 177 -9.69 7.60 -3.73
C ASN A 177 -8.54 8.60 -3.48
N VAL A 178 -8.28 9.53 -4.41
CA VAL A 178 -7.27 10.57 -4.24
C VAL A 178 -7.76 11.69 -3.32
N ARG A 179 -9.03 12.13 -3.47
CA ARG A 179 -9.61 13.22 -2.69
C ARG A 179 -9.84 12.84 -1.24
N TYR A 180 -10.43 11.68 -0.99
CA TYR A 180 -10.77 11.19 0.34
C TYR A 180 -9.70 10.26 0.88
N ASN A 181 -8.45 10.73 0.91
CA ASN A 181 -7.25 9.97 1.24
C ASN A 181 -7.17 9.57 2.74
N LYS A 182 -8.21 8.91 3.25
CA LYS A 182 -8.41 8.52 4.64
C LYS A 182 -7.33 7.56 5.12
N ALA A 183 -6.87 6.66 4.24
CA ALA A 183 -5.81 5.72 4.58
C ALA A 183 -4.49 6.43 4.91
N ASP A 184 -4.09 7.44 4.13
CA ASP A 184 -2.88 8.23 4.42
C ASP A 184 -3.01 8.97 5.75
N ARG A 185 -4.16 9.61 6.02
CA ARG A 185 -4.42 10.34 7.27
C ARG A 185 -4.32 9.43 8.49
N ASN A 186 -5.01 8.30 8.46
CA ASN A 186 -4.98 7.33 9.56
C ASN A 186 -3.58 6.75 9.78
N MET A 187 -2.79 6.57 8.70
CA MET A 187 -1.40 6.11 8.82
C MET A 187 -0.51 7.17 9.47
N GLN A 188 -0.71 8.45 9.15
CA GLN A 188 0.01 9.56 9.77
C GLN A 188 -0.36 9.75 11.24
N GLU A 189 -1.64 9.71 11.58
CA GLU A 189 -2.12 9.74 12.96
C GLU A 189 -1.49 8.61 13.77
N ASN A 190 -1.40 7.40 13.19
CA ASN A 190 -0.76 6.28 13.87
C ASN A 190 0.75 6.49 14.09
N TYR A 191 1.46 7.11 13.14
CA TYR A 191 2.86 7.50 13.37
C TYR A 191 2.99 8.56 14.46
N GLN A 192 2.06 9.52 14.53
CA GLN A 192 2.01 10.51 15.61
C GLN A 192 1.75 9.85 16.96
N ASP A 193 0.82 8.91 17.06
CA ASP A 193 0.55 8.15 18.29
C ASP A 193 1.81 7.41 18.78
N GLN A 194 2.57 6.80 17.85
CA GLN A 194 3.84 6.13 18.16
C GLN A 194 4.90 7.11 18.64
N ILE A 195 5.01 8.28 18.00
CA ILE A 195 5.94 9.34 18.42
C ILE A 195 5.56 9.86 19.80
N LEU A 196 4.27 10.14 20.05
CA LEU A 196 3.77 10.57 21.35
C LEU A 196 4.10 9.53 22.43
N TRP A 197 3.95 8.24 22.13
CA TRP A 197 4.34 7.19 23.05
C TRP A 197 5.85 7.22 23.36
N LEU A 198 6.70 7.43 22.35
CA LEU A 198 8.15 7.57 22.53
C LEU A 198 8.49 8.79 23.41
N GLU A 199 7.78 9.91 23.24
CA GLU A 199 7.94 11.12 24.04
C GLU A 199 7.52 10.92 25.50
N MET A 200 6.37 10.26 25.73
CA MET A 200 5.90 9.92 27.08
C MET A 200 6.85 8.96 27.80
N ASN A 201 7.56 8.11 27.05
CA ASN A 201 8.50 7.11 27.58
C ASN A 201 9.96 7.50 27.33
N ARG A 202 10.25 8.81 27.26
CA ARG A 202 11.58 9.33 26.90
C ARG A 202 12.72 8.73 27.73
N SER A 203 12.55 8.54 29.03
CA SER A 203 13.59 7.97 29.91
C SER A 203 14.03 6.57 29.49
N LEU A 204 13.09 5.72 29.05
CA LEU A 204 13.37 4.40 28.52
C LEU A 204 14.15 4.48 27.21
N VAL A 205 13.70 5.34 26.29
CA VAL A 205 14.34 5.51 24.97
C VAL A 205 15.78 6.04 25.16
N GLU A 206 15.97 7.04 26.01
CA GLU A 206 17.29 7.59 26.32
C GLU A 206 18.22 6.56 26.95
N LYS A 207 17.70 5.71 27.85
CA LYS A 207 18.48 4.61 28.43
C LYS A 207 18.96 3.64 27.36
N LEU A 208 18.05 3.19 26.48
CA LEU A 208 18.40 2.28 25.38
C LEU A 208 19.38 2.90 24.38
N LEU A 209 19.27 4.20 24.12
CA LEU A 209 20.20 4.94 23.26
C LEU A 209 21.62 4.99 23.86
N ARG A 210 21.75 5.08 25.19
CA ARG A 210 23.05 5.04 25.90
C ARG A 210 23.62 3.62 25.97
N ASP A 211 22.77 2.63 26.23
CA ASP A 211 23.18 1.22 26.42
C ASP A 211 23.32 0.43 25.10
N ARG A 212 23.27 1.11 23.95
CA ARG A 212 23.14 0.49 22.61
C ARG A 212 24.26 -0.48 22.22
N ARG A 213 25.45 -0.40 22.84
CA ARG A 213 26.57 -1.34 22.60
C ARG A 213 26.20 -2.78 22.94
N THR A 214 25.27 -2.97 23.86
CA THR A 214 24.77 -4.29 24.27
C THR A 214 23.73 -4.82 23.30
N PHE A 215 23.00 -3.95 22.60
CA PHE A 215 21.91 -4.33 21.69
C PHE A 215 22.37 -4.59 20.26
N LEU A 216 23.22 -3.73 19.70
CA LEU A 216 23.66 -3.86 18.30
C LEU A 216 24.56 -5.08 18.06
N LYS A 217 25.25 -5.58 19.11
CA LYS A 217 26.06 -6.81 19.07
C LYS A 217 25.25 -8.10 19.06
N VAL A 218 23.95 -8.07 19.37
CA VAL A 218 23.11 -9.28 19.41
C VAL A 218 22.50 -9.58 18.03
N VAL A 219 22.69 -8.69 17.05
CA VAL A 219 22.10 -8.77 15.70
C VAL A 219 23.19 -8.94 14.62
N GLU A 220 24.46 -9.09 15.01
CA GLU A 220 25.55 -9.60 14.15
C GLU A 220 25.66 -11.12 14.28
#